data_AF-A0AAU2PUE0-F1
#
_entry.id   AF-A0AAU2PUE0-F1
#
_cell.length_a   1.000
_cell.length_b   1.000
_cell.length_c   1.000
_cell.angle_alpha   90.00
_cell.angle_beta   90.00
_cell.angle_gamma   90.00
#
_symmetry.space_group_name_H-M   'P 1'
#
loop_
_entity.id
_entity.type
_entity.pdbx_description
1 polymer ?
#
loop_
_entity_poly.entity_id
_entity_poly.type
_entity_poly.pdbx_seq_one_letter_code
_entity_poly.pdbx_strand_id
1 'polypeptide(L)'
;MPTDLKSALAALDAHEPCSLLGLRETQWLDAKGGPYQLANPRSVEELAKDVAAFANGGGGLIVIGIATRLEHDEEVLDRIVGVDPAEVNLDQIRKLIRQWITPAPRGVRVGWSGGDGERVVFIDVPAQAVDTLFVVPAPVGKPGSPRTDTVAVPMRDGDSTHWLPRAEIQQLLSAGVRASGMPTAQALTELVRQAVSDVGPDGGLRVGQGLPEREREMRAAYEQFAEAGLGQPAGEAWAQGSAALQDLHHQRDGDPGWVLCLVAGRPAAAVAAPVWQAIVDAGRHAPGQDPLAAVGFPRPPEDMDTPWVIAADSRSVDLDGGSWGAGRLVCSGRGVWRWQPLPRFSLDQGRSAENWTAGQTPALRLRALVSLPWANPGTLDITRPRRTVLEQQLPYSAVAGAVTLLSRRRGADLPAARWERGPFDNSARSVGYTCTIAGPDGGPGLRASVVLALPTAMESTVVACADVLIENPAAWAAALGPGSGTQLGLDEVQAVLLSAWETAAELLPDLVGDPALLSWAGPPTTELRMTCEQPADNGVLPILDSLVDLSPLGANGGSPRSRMAVTIAAAPAMSRAERQRLLREALAHMAQAFGYVDAEVDLL
;
A
#
# COMPACT_ATOMS: atom_id res chain seq x y z
N MET A 1 51.96 -11.51 3.55
CA MET A 1 50.98 -11.13 4.58
C MET A 1 50.66 -9.67 4.37
N PRO A 2 49.39 -9.31 4.12
CA PRO A 2 48.93 -7.93 4.12
C PRO A 2 49.33 -7.25 5.44
N THR A 3 49.64 -5.97 5.40
CA THR A 3 50.01 -5.20 6.62
C THR A 3 49.18 -3.93 6.76
N ASP A 4 48.34 -3.63 5.76
CA ASP A 4 47.53 -2.43 5.68
C ASP A 4 46.24 -2.71 4.89
N LEU A 5 45.28 -1.76 4.97
CA LEU A 5 43.99 -1.84 4.27
C LEU A 5 44.13 -2.11 2.77
N LYS A 6 45.10 -1.47 2.11
CA LYS A 6 45.30 -1.57 0.66
C LYS A 6 45.74 -2.98 0.25
N SER A 7 46.70 -3.56 0.96
CA SER A 7 47.18 -4.92 0.71
C SER A 7 46.12 -5.98 1.07
N ALA A 8 45.29 -5.72 2.10
CA ALA A 8 44.18 -6.58 2.46
C ALA A 8 43.09 -6.61 1.37
N LEU A 9 42.70 -5.43 0.87
CA LEU A 9 41.78 -5.30 -0.26
C LEU A 9 42.32 -5.95 -1.54
N ALA A 10 43.61 -5.76 -1.84
CA ALA A 10 44.25 -6.38 -3.00
C ALA A 10 44.23 -7.92 -2.91
N ALA A 11 44.44 -8.49 -1.72
CA ALA A 11 44.33 -9.93 -1.51
C ALA A 11 42.88 -10.43 -1.70
N LEU A 12 41.88 -9.67 -1.22
CA LEU A 12 40.47 -10.01 -1.42
C LEU A 12 40.06 -9.92 -2.90
N ASP A 13 40.50 -8.90 -3.61
CA ASP A 13 40.28 -8.73 -5.05
C ASP A 13 40.99 -9.82 -5.88
N ALA A 14 42.11 -10.36 -5.39
CA ALA A 14 42.80 -11.51 -5.97
C ALA A 14 42.16 -12.87 -5.60
N HIS A 15 41.04 -12.87 -4.88
CA HIS A 15 40.37 -14.08 -4.37
C HIS A 15 41.20 -14.91 -3.38
N GLU A 16 42.08 -14.27 -2.59
CA GLU A 16 42.97 -14.93 -1.62
C GLU A 16 42.66 -14.53 -0.15
N PRO A 17 41.46 -14.85 0.39
CA PRO A 17 41.08 -14.44 1.74
C PRO A 17 41.95 -15.07 2.84
N CYS A 18 42.59 -16.22 2.58
CA CYS A 18 43.53 -16.87 3.50
C CYS A 18 44.73 -15.97 3.85
N SER A 19 45.07 -15.02 2.98
CA SER A 19 46.14 -14.06 3.23
C SER A 19 45.84 -13.11 4.40
N LEU A 20 44.57 -12.99 4.82
CA LEU A 20 44.16 -12.18 5.97
C LEU A 20 44.33 -12.90 7.32
N LEU A 21 44.59 -14.21 7.33
CA LEU A 21 44.75 -14.96 8.58
C LEU A 21 46.00 -14.52 9.34
N GLY A 22 45.90 -14.44 10.66
CA GLY A 22 46.94 -13.91 11.54
C GLY A 22 46.95 -12.38 11.68
N LEU A 23 46.11 -11.66 10.93
CA LEU A 23 45.91 -10.23 11.17
C LEU A 23 45.09 -10.02 12.44
N ARG A 24 45.41 -8.94 13.15
CA ARG A 24 44.64 -8.45 14.28
C ARG A 24 43.48 -7.61 13.76
N GLU A 25 42.35 -7.65 14.44
CA GLU A 25 41.35 -6.60 14.29
C GLU A 25 41.96 -5.27 14.71
N THR A 26 41.60 -4.21 13.97
CA THR A 26 42.17 -2.88 14.17
C THR A 26 41.13 -1.81 13.84
N GLN A 27 41.55 -0.55 13.88
CA GLN A 27 40.75 0.59 13.45
C GLN A 27 40.25 0.47 12.01
N TRP A 28 40.92 -0.29 11.14
CA TRP A 28 40.55 -0.45 9.73
C TRP A 28 40.08 -1.86 9.36
N LEU A 29 40.10 -2.84 10.28
CA LEU A 29 39.73 -4.24 10.00
C LEU A 29 38.82 -4.82 11.08
N ASP A 30 37.71 -5.44 10.66
CA ASP A 30 36.76 -6.15 11.51
C ASP A 30 36.37 -7.48 10.84
N ALA A 31 36.33 -8.58 11.58
CA ALA A 31 35.99 -9.90 11.11
C ALA A 31 34.71 -10.42 11.77
N LYS A 32 33.78 -10.94 10.97
CA LYS A 32 32.56 -11.59 11.44
C LYS A 32 32.61 -13.07 11.09
N GLY A 33 32.41 -13.94 12.08
CA GLY A 33 32.43 -15.39 11.87
C GLY A 33 31.29 -15.93 11.01
N GLY A 34 30.19 -15.19 10.88
CA GLY A 34 29.02 -15.57 10.07
C GLY A 34 28.25 -14.35 9.55
N PRO A 35 27.34 -14.55 8.58
CA PRO A 35 26.65 -13.45 7.92
C PRO A 35 25.65 -12.73 8.83
N TYR A 36 25.43 -11.44 8.56
CA TYR A 36 24.35 -10.67 9.17
C TYR A 36 22.99 -11.27 8.78
N GLN A 37 22.16 -11.62 9.76
CA GLN A 37 20.84 -12.19 9.52
C GLN A 37 19.83 -11.09 9.14
N LEU A 38 19.82 -10.66 7.88
CA LEU A 38 19.09 -9.45 7.43
C LEU A 38 17.56 -9.52 7.56
N ALA A 39 16.98 -10.69 7.83
CA ALA A 39 15.57 -10.84 8.19
C ALA A 39 15.27 -10.38 9.65
N ASN A 40 16.30 -10.27 10.48
CA ASN A 40 16.22 -9.81 11.86
C ASN A 40 16.58 -8.31 11.94
N PRO A 41 15.67 -7.43 12.38
CA PRO A 41 15.93 -6.00 12.52
C PRO A 41 17.19 -5.68 13.33
N ARG A 42 17.49 -6.46 14.38
CA ARG A 42 18.71 -6.25 15.20
C ARG A 42 19.99 -6.45 14.40
N SER A 43 20.02 -7.42 13.48
CA SER A 43 21.20 -7.65 12.63
C SER A 43 21.36 -6.57 11.56
N VAL A 44 20.26 -5.94 11.14
CA VAL A 44 20.30 -4.75 10.27
C VAL A 44 20.85 -3.54 11.02
N GLU A 45 20.42 -3.33 12.27
CA GLU A 45 21.00 -2.30 13.16
C GLU A 45 22.50 -2.50 13.35
N GLU A 46 22.95 -3.75 13.55
CA GLU A 46 24.36 -4.08 13.72
C GLU A 46 25.19 -3.80 12.46
N LEU A 47 24.71 -4.22 11.28
CA LEU A 47 25.34 -3.88 10.00
C LEU A 47 25.48 -2.37 9.82
N ALA A 48 24.39 -1.61 10.05
CA ALA A 48 24.39 -0.16 9.89
C ALA A 48 25.36 0.51 10.87
N LYS A 49 25.39 0.05 12.13
CA LYS A 49 26.31 0.52 13.17
C LYS A 49 27.77 0.31 12.75
N ASP A 50 28.13 -0.91 12.34
CA ASP A 50 29.51 -1.26 12.01
C ASP A 50 30.01 -0.45 10.80
N VAL A 51 29.20 -0.34 9.73
CA VAL A 51 29.57 0.43 8.54
C VAL A 51 29.66 1.93 8.82
N ALA A 52 28.73 2.49 9.61
CA ALA A 52 28.78 3.90 10.00
C ALA A 52 29.98 4.20 10.91
N ALA A 53 30.37 3.26 11.78
CA ALA A 53 31.56 3.40 12.62
C ALA A 53 32.83 3.53 11.76
N PHE A 54 32.98 2.68 10.73
CA PHE A 54 34.09 2.79 9.78
C PHE A 54 34.04 4.09 8.97
N ALA A 55 32.86 4.52 8.53
CA ALA A 55 32.69 5.79 7.82
C ALA A 55 33.15 6.99 8.68
N ASN A 56 32.82 6.99 9.98
CA ASN A 56 33.27 7.99 10.94
C ASN A 56 34.73 7.80 11.39
N GLY A 57 35.29 6.60 11.21
CA GLY A 57 36.62 6.20 11.69
C GLY A 57 37.76 6.33 10.68
N GLY A 58 37.51 6.90 9.50
CA GLY A 58 38.52 7.06 8.44
C GLY A 58 38.52 5.96 7.37
N GLY A 59 37.48 5.11 7.35
CA GLY A 59 37.34 3.98 6.44
C GLY A 59 37.89 2.67 7.01
N GLY A 60 37.62 1.57 6.32
CA GLY A 60 38.07 0.25 6.73
C GLY A 60 37.36 -0.88 5.99
N LEU A 61 37.55 -2.08 6.50
CA LEU A 61 37.19 -3.33 5.87
C LEU A 61 36.50 -4.25 6.88
N ILE A 62 35.28 -4.69 6.56
CA ILE A 62 34.59 -5.76 7.28
C ILE A 62 34.69 -7.04 6.44
N VAL A 63 35.13 -8.14 7.04
CA VAL A 63 35.22 -9.45 6.36
C VAL A 63 34.33 -10.46 7.08
N ILE A 64 33.40 -11.05 6.35
CA ILE A 64 32.39 -11.98 6.86
C ILE A 64 32.74 -13.39 6.39
N GLY A 65 32.75 -14.34 7.31
CA GLY A 65 33.16 -15.73 7.08
C GLY A 65 34.54 -16.05 7.63
N ILE A 66 35.12 -15.21 8.49
CA ILE A 66 36.38 -15.46 9.18
C ILE A 66 36.12 -15.43 10.69
N ALA A 67 36.47 -16.51 11.38
CA ALA A 67 36.41 -16.58 12.83
C ALA A 67 37.69 -16.01 13.44
N THR A 68 37.55 -15.32 14.56
CA THR A 68 38.66 -14.78 15.35
C THR A 68 38.99 -15.68 16.54
N ARG A 69 40.22 -15.54 17.04
CA ARG A 69 40.66 -16.07 18.34
C ARG A 69 41.26 -14.95 19.16
N LEU A 70 41.06 -15.00 20.47
CA LEU A 70 41.66 -14.03 21.39
C LEU A 70 43.13 -14.38 21.65
N GLU A 71 44.04 -13.44 21.40
CA GLU A 71 45.46 -13.55 21.70
C GLU A 71 45.96 -12.25 22.35
N HIS A 72 46.41 -12.35 23.61
CA HIS A 72 46.87 -11.19 24.40
C HIS A 72 45.87 -10.02 24.42
N ASP A 73 44.59 -10.33 24.66
CA ASP A 73 43.45 -9.40 24.68
C ASP A 73 43.13 -8.72 23.34
N GLU A 74 43.66 -9.23 22.23
CA GLU A 74 43.33 -8.77 20.87
C GLU A 74 42.69 -9.90 20.04
N GLU A 75 41.69 -9.57 19.22
CA GLU A 75 41.11 -10.53 18.29
C GLU A 75 41.99 -10.70 17.05
N VAL A 76 42.41 -11.95 16.79
CA VAL A 76 43.23 -12.32 15.63
C VAL A 76 42.41 -13.21 14.70
N LEU A 77 42.39 -12.89 13.41
CA LEU A 77 41.74 -13.70 12.38
C LEU A 77 42.39 -15.09 12.34
N ASP A 78 41.64 -16.13 12.70
CA ASP A 78 42.19 -17.47 12.95
C ASP A 78 41.96 -18.42 11.78
N ARG A 79 40.70 -18.54 11.34
CA ARG A 79 40.32 -19.49 10.29
C ARG A 79 39.15 -18.99 9.46
N ILE A 80 39.11 -19.41 8.21
CA ILE A 80 37.96 -19.22 7.33
C ILE A 80 36.87 -20.22 7.72
N VAL A 81 35.69 -19.71 8.02
CA VAL A 81 34.46 -20.48 8.26
C VAL A 81 33.74 -20.74 6.93
N GLY A 82 33.84 -19.78 6.01
CA GLY A 82 33.13 -19.80 4.75
C GLY A 82 31.69 -19.31 4.90
N VAL A 83 31.15 -18.76 3.82
CA VAL A 83 29.78 -18.25 3.74
C VAL A 83 29.10 -18.87 2.52
N ASP A 84 27.92 -19.45 2.73
CA ASP A 84 27.09 -19.95 1.65
C ASP A 84 26.50 -18.75 0.87
N PRO A 85 26.72 -18.66 -0.47
CA PRO A 85 26.09 -17.63 -1.29
C PRO A 85 24.57 -17.56 -1.20
N ALA A 86 23.90 -18.68 -0.89
CA ALA A 86 22.45 -18.71 -0.73
C ALA A 86 21.99 -17.96 0.52
N GLU A 87 22.86 -17.81 1.53
CA GLU A 87 22.55 -17.14 2.80
C GLU A 87 22.79 -15.63 2.76
N VAL A 88 23.51 -15.11 1.74
CA VAL A 88 23.86 -13.69 1.66
C VAL A 88 23.48 -13.06 0.33
N ASN A 89 22.65 -12.03 0.42
CA ASN A 89 22.31 -11.16 -0.71
C ASN A 89 23.12 -9.85 -0.65
N LEU A 90 24.14 -9.72 -1.50
CA LEU A 90 25.01 -8.53 -1.52
C LEU A 90 24.25 -7.24 -1.88
N ASP A 91 23.24 -7.32 -2.75
CA ASP A 91 22.41 -6.16 -3.11
C ASP A 91 21.54 -5.70 -1.95
N GLN A 92 21.04 -6.65 -1.15
CA GLN A 92 20.31 -6.33 0.07
C GLN A 92 21.19 -5.60 1.08
N ILE A 93 22.45 -6.04 1.27
CA ILE A 93 23.42 -5.34 2.12
C ILE A 93 23.63 -3.91 1.64
N ARG A 94 23.90 -3.70 0.34
CA ARG A 94 24.08 -2.35 -0.24
C ARG A 94 22.86 -1.45 -0.03
N LYS A 95 21.66 -1.99 -0.24
CA LYS A 95 20.39 -1.25 -0.06
C LYS A 95 20.19 -0.85 1.40
N LEU A 96 20.42 -1.77 2.33
CA LEU A 96 20.27 -1.51 3.76
C LEU A 96 21.27 -0.46 4.26
N ILE A 97 22.53 -0.50 3.82
CA ILE A 97 23.53 0.54 4.14
C ILE A 97 23.03 1.93 3.72
N ARG A 98 22.48 2.07 2.50
CA ARG A 98 21.96 3.36 2.01
C ARG A 98 20.70 3.81 2.73
N GLN A 99 19.87 2.87 3.16
CA GLN A 99 18.60 3.16 3.83
C GLN A 99 18.80 3.53 5.30
N TRP A 100 19.76 2.90 5.99
CA TRP A 100 19.90 2.99 7.45
C TRP A 100 20.99 3.95 7.93
N ILE A 101 21.87 4.43 7.05
CA ILE A 101 22.93 5.37 7.41
C ILE A 101 22.67 6.71 6.72
N THR A 102 22.72 7.79 7.50
CA THR A 102 22.49 9.16 7.01
C THR A 102 23.70 10.05 7.30
N PRO A 103 24.30 10.72 6.30
CA PRO A 103 24.09 10.46 4.87
C PRO A 103 24.59 9.05 4.49
N ALA A 104 24.20 8.53 3.31
CA ALA A 104 24.73 7.25 2.86
C ALA A 104 26.25 7.35 2.58
N PRO A 105 27.10 6.46 3.14
CA PRO A 105 28.53 6.47 2.85
C PRO A 105 28.81 6.24 1.37
N ARG A 106 29.71 7.04 0.79
CA ARG A 106 30.04 7.00 -0.64
C ARG A 106 31.08 5.93 -0.93
N GLY A 107 30.98 5.29 -2.09
CA GLY A 107 32.00 4.36 -2.60
C GLY A 107 32.10 3.02 -1.87
N VAL A 108 31.14 2.66 -1.01
CA VAL A 108 31.14 1.36 -0.31
C VAL A 108 31.06 0.22 -1.32
N ARG A 109 32.05 -0.68 -1.29
CA ARG A 109 32.05 -1.90 -2.12
C ARG A 109 31.66 -3.09 -1.26
N VAL A 110 30.80 -3.94 -1.80
CA VAL A 110 30.47 -5.23 -1.20
C VAL A 110 30.78 -6.31 -2.22
N GLY A 111 31.56 -7.33 -1.87
CA GLY A 111 32.02 -8.33 -2.83
C GLY A 111 32.29 -9.68 -2.23
N TRP A 112 32.50 -10.67 -3.10
CA TRP A 112 32.92 -12.03 -2.75
C TRP A 112 34.42 -12.19 -2.95
N SER A 113 35.06 -12.97 -2.08
CA SER A 113 36.44 -13.42 -2.24
C SER A 113 36.57 -14.90 -1.86
N GLY A 114 37.53 -15.61 -2.44
CA GLY A 114 37.76 -17.05 -2.18
C GLY A 114 36.96 -18.02 -3.06
N GLY A 115 37.39 -19.29 -3.02
CA GLY A 115 36.81 -20.43 -3.75
C GLY A 115 35.75 -21.20 -2.96
N ASP A 116 35.31 -22.35 -3.49
CA ASP A 116 34.32 -23.20 -2.81
C ASP A 116 34.86 -23.73 -1.47
N GLY A 117 34.10 -23.51 -0.39
CA GLY A 117 34.48 -23.88 0.98
C GLY A 117 35.32 -22.83 1.74
N GLU A 118 35.88 -21.83 1.04
CA GLU A 118 36.69 -20.74 1.63
C GLU A 118 36.13 -19.35 1.29
N ARG A 119 34.88 -19.30 0.84
CA ARG A 119 34.26 -18.09 0.33
C ARG A 119 33.89 -17.13 1.45
N VAL A 120 34.31 -15.87 1.34
CA VAL A 120 34.02 -14.78 2.29
C VAL A 120 33.33 -13.61 1.59
N VAL A 121 32.57 -12.83 2.34
CA VAL A 121 32.04 -11.54 1.89
C VAL A 121 32.91 -10.44 2.47
N PHE A 122 33.23 -9.41 1.70
CA PHE A 122 33.87 -8.22 2.21
C PHE A 122 33.02 -6.98 1.98
N ILE A 123 33.10 -6.04 2.91
CA ILE A 123 32.53 -4.69 2.83
C ILE A 123 33.70 -3.71 3.00
N ASP A 124 34.09 -3.07 1.91
CA ASP A 124 35.09 -2.01 1.88
C ASP A 124 34.37 -0.66 2.03
N VAL A 125 34.68 0.03 3.12
CA VAL A 125 34.18 1.37 3.43
C VAL A 125 35.33 2.34 3.20
N PRO A 126 35.38 3.08 2.08
CA PRO A 126 36.48 4.00 1.84
C PRO A 126 36.42 5.18 2.83
N ALA A 127 37.56 5.86 3.00
CA ALA A 127 37.63 7.08 3.79
C ALA A 127 36.60 8.10 3.28
N GLN A 128 35.79 8.64 4.21
CA GLN A 128 34.79 9.66 3.92
C GLN A 128 35.34 11.06 4.19
N ALA A 129 34.61 12.08 3.75
CA ALA A 129 34.99 13.46 4.02
C ALA A 129 35.00 13.74 5.54
N VAL A 130 36.10 14.34 6.02
CA VAL A 130 36.36 14.55 7.46
C VAL A 130 35.38 15.51 8.15
N ASP A 131 34.59 16.24 7.37
CA ASP A 131 33.55 17.18 7.80
C ASP A 131 32.15 16.56 7.87
N THR A 132 32.01 15.28 7.51
CA THR A 132 30.72 14.58 7.45
C THR A 132 30.60 13.56 8.58
N LEU A 133 29.55 13.70 9.40
CA LEU A 133 29.18 12.70 10.39
C LEU A 133 28.12 11.75 9.85
N PHE A 134 28.33 10.45 10.04
CA PHE A 134 27.43 9.38 9.65
C PHE A 134 26.63 8.92 10.86
N VAL A 135 25.30 8.98 10.76
CA VAL A 135 24.40 8.65 11.85
C VAL A 135 23.49 7.47 11.48
N VAL A 136 23.05 6.74 12.49
CA VAL A 136 22.08 5.63 12.37
C VAL A 136 20.87 5.90 13.27
N PRO A 137 19.72 5.27 13.03
CA PRO A 137 18.61 5.29 13.98
C PRO A 137 19.05 4.80 15.35
N ALA A 138 18.59 5.48 16.41
CA ALA A 138 18.94 5.06 17.78
C ALA A 138 18.37 3.65 18.09
N PRO A 139 19.14 2.74 18.69
CA PRO A 139 18.64 1.41 19.07
C PRO A 139 17.50 1.53 20.09
N VAL A 140 16.28 1.10 19.73
CA VAL A 140 15.07 1.25 20.58
C VAL A 140 14.80 0.05 21.50
N GLY A 141 15.66 -0.98 21.47
CA GLY A 141 15.57 -2.15 22.37
C GLY A 141 14.33 -3.04 22.17
N LYS A 142 13.42 -2.71 21.23
CA LYS A 142 12.28 -3.52 20.80
C LYS A 142 12.22 -3.57 19.27
N PRO A 143 11.84 -4.72 18.65
CA PRO A 143 11.67 -4.80 17.20
C PRO A 143 10.55 -3.86 16.74
N GLY A 144 10.87 -2.87 15.90
CA GLY A 144 9.92 -1.88 15.39
C GLY A 144 10.63 -0.86 14.51
N SER A 145 9.87 -0.18 13.64
CA SER A 145 10.41 0.78 12.67
C SER A 145 11.28 1.86 13.32
N PRO A 146 12.45 2.20 12.72
CA PRO A 146 13.34 3.22 13.25
C PRO A 146 12.58 4.54 13.42
N ARG A 147 12.68 5.13 14.62
CA ARG A 147 12.10 6.44 14.88
C ARG A 147 12.96 7.51 14.21
N THR A 148 12.34 8.32 13.35
CA THR A 148 13.03 9.37 12.57
C THR A 148 13.46 10.57 13.41
N ASP A 149 13.02 10.65 14.68
CA ASP A 149 13.34 11.73 15.62
C ASP A 149 14.52 11.40 16.56
N THR A 150 15.15 10.23 16.43
CA THR A 150 16.26 9.79 17.28
C THR A 150 17.42 9.23 16.47
N VAL A 151 18.61 9.83 16.65
CA VAL A 151 19.84 9.41 15.97
C VAL A 151 20.92 9.00 16.98
N ALA A 152 21.77 8.06 16.58
CA ALA A 152 22.98 7.67 17.27
C ALA A 152 24.18 7.81 16.32
N VAL A 153 25.35 8.18 16.85
CA VAL A 153 26.58 8.36 16.07
C VAL A 153 27.58 7.28 16.52
N PRO A 154 27.77 6.20 15.75
CA PRO A 154 28.76 5.19 16.08
C PRO A 154 30.16 5.69 15.70
N MET A 155 31.11 5.57 16.63
CA MET A 155 32.50 5.97 16.46
C MET A 155 33.37 4.72 16.59
N ARG A 156 34.29 4.53 15.64
CA ARG A 156 35.31 3.47 15.73
C ARG A 156 36.53 4.02 16.48
N ASP A 157 36.98 3.28 17.50
CA ASP A 157 38.21 3.55 18.25
C ASP A 157 38.92 2.21 18.52
N GLY A 158 40.07 2.02 17.87
CA GLY A 158 40.74 0.72 17.80
C GLY A 158 39.84 -0.35 17.16
N ASP A 159 39.77 -1.53 17.77
CA ASP A 159 38.86 -2.62 17.40
C ASP A 159 37.42 -2.42 17.93
N SER A 160 37.19 -1.40 18.76
CA SER A 160 35.89 -1.18 19.41
C SER A 160 35.04 -0.14 18.67
N THR A 161 33.71 -0.33 18.72
CA THR A 161 32.73 0.69 18.31
C THR A 161 31.98 1.18 19.52
N HIS A 162 32.00 2.49 19.77
CA HIS A 162 31.25 3.14 20.84
C HIS A 162 30.27 4.16 20.30
N TRP A 163 29.30 4.57 21.12
CA TRP A 163 28.35 5.63 20.76
C TRP A 163 28.86 6.98 21.21
N LEU A 164 28.82 7.98 20.33
CA LEU A 164 29.13 9.35 20.70
C LEU A 164 28.18 9.81 21.82
N PRO A 165 28.69 10.31 22.96
CA PRO A 165 27.84 10.71 24.09
C PRO A 165 26.83 11.81 23.71
N ARG A 166 25.65 11.79 24.33
CA ARG A 166 24.59 12.80 24.09
C ARG A 166 25.09 14.23 24.32
N ALA A 167 26.00 14.43 25.27
CA ALA A 167 26.61 15.72 25.56
C ALA A 167 27.47 16.22 24.38
N GLU A 168 28.22 15.33 23.73
CA GLU A 168 29.06 15.68 22.58
C GLU A 168 28.22 15.92 21.33
N ILE A 169 27.18 15.10 21.10
CA ILE A 169 26.19 15.36 20.03
C ILE A 169 25.55 16.75 20.25
N GLN A 170 25.14 17.06 21.48
CA GLN A 170 24.56 18.38 21.81
C GLN A 170 25.57 19.51 21.61
N GLN A 171 26.84 19.32 21.94
CA GLN A 171 27.90 20.32 21.74
C GLN A 171 28.15 20.58 20.25
N LEU A 172 28.18 19.54 19.42
CA LEU A 172 28.32 19.63 17.97
C LEU A 172 27.12 20.36 17.35
N LEU A 173 25.89 19.98 17.73
CA LEU A 173 24.68 20.67 17.29
C LEU A 173 24.67 22.13 17.72
N SER A 174 25.08 22.42 18.96
CA SER A 174 25.18 23.79 19.46
C SER A 174 26.26 24.60 18.77
N ALA A 175 27.36 23.97 18.34
CA ALA A 175 28.40 24.63 17.56
C ALA A 175 27.86 25.01 16.18
N GLY A 176 27.12 24.11 15.51
CA GLY A 176 26.39 24.41 14.29
C GLY A 176 25.42 25.57 14.47
N VAL A 177 24.56 25.51 15.49
CA VAL A 177 23.60 26.58 15.83
C VAL A 177 24.28 27.91 16.17
N ARG A 178 25.46 27.91 16.81
CA ARG A 178 26.22 29.14 17.05
C ARG A 178 26.81 29.72 15.76
N ALA A 179 27.21 28.86 14.83
CA ALA A 179 27.79 29.27 13.56
C ALA A 179 26.74 29.77 12.56
N SER A 180 25.56 29.16 12.52
CA SER A 180 24.53 29.43 11.51
C SER A 180 23.20 29.96 12.07
N GLY A 181 23.06 30.11 13.39
CA GLY A 181 21.79 30.39 14.07
C GLY A 181 20.94 29.13 14.26
N MET A 182 19.86 29.21 15.06
CA MET A 182 18.86 28.15 15.07
C MET A 182 18.19 28.13 13.69
N PRO A 183 18.16 26.98 12.98
CA PRO A 183 17.56 26.93 11.67
C PRO A 183 16.07 27.23 11.77
N THR A 184 15.62 28.27 11.06
CA THR A 184 14.19 28.39 10.72
C THR A 184 13.84 27.29 9.72
N ALA A 185 12.55 26.95 9.55
CA ALA A 185 12.14 25.97 8.55
C ALA A 185 12.70 26.30 7.14
N GLN A 186 12.74 27.59 6.79
CA GLN A 186 13.37 28.10 5.57
C GLN A 186 14.89 27.89 5.53
N ALA A 187 15.60 28.18 6.61
CA ALA A 187 17.06 27.99 6.67
C ALA A 187 17.44 26.50 6.63
N LEU A 188 16.61 25.61 7.19
CA LEU A 188 16.80 24.17 7.10
C LEU A 188 16.61 23.67 5.65
N THR A 189 15.61 24.20 4.94
CA THR A 189 15.40 23.94 3.51
C THR A 189 16.54 24.49 2.65
N GLU A 190 17.14 25.63 3.03
CA GLU A 190 18.31 26.19 2.37
C GLU A 190 19.57 25.35 2.61
N LEU A 191 19.81 24.91 3.84
CA LEU A 191 20.94 24.05 4.21
C LEU A 191 20.87 22.69 3.53
N VAL A 192 19.68 22.09 3.42
CA VAL A 192 19.47 20.87 2.63
C VAL A 192 19.78 21.12 1.15
N ARG A 193 19.43 22.29 0.61
CA ARG A 193 19.76 22.69 -0.77
C ARG A 193 21.27 22.88 -0.96
N GLN A 194 21.94 23.56 -0.03
CA GLN A 194 23.36 23.84 -0.05
C GLN A 194 24.20 22.55 0.08
N ALA A 195 23.82 21.64 0.98
CA ALA A 195 24.46 20.34 1.15
C ALA A 195 24.31 19.42 -0.08
N VAL A 196 23.24 19.60 -0.86
CA VAL A 196 23.06 18.95 -2.17
C VAL A 196 23.89 19.64 -3.26
N SER A 197 24.24 20.92 -3.08
CA SER A 197 25.00 21.74 -4.03
C SER A 197 26.53 21.62 -3.90
N ASP A 198 27.06 21.31 -2.71
CA ASP A 198 28.51 21.25 -2.41
C ASP A 198 29.21 19.97 -2.94
N VAL A 199 28.50 19.13 -3.71
CA VAL A 199 29.12 18.06 -4.51
C VAL A 199 29.78 18.72 -5.72
N GLY A 200 31.10 18.90 -5.65
CA GLY A 200 31.88 19.79 -6.51
C GLY A 200 31.68 19.70 -8.05
N PRO A 201 32.08 20.75 -8.78
CA PRO A 201 31.56 21.08 -10.12
C PRO A 201 32.19 20.33 -11.32
N ASP A 202 33.01 19.29 -11.13
CA ASP A 202 33.75 18.65 -12.25
C ASP A 202 33.21 17.27 -12.68
N GLY A 203 31.97 16.94 -12.35
CA GLY A 203 31.31 15.72 -12.81
C GLY A 203 29.80 15.82 -12.76
N GLY A 204 29.22 16.81 -13.45
CA GLY A 204 27.77 16.99 -13.49
C GLY A 204 27.07 15.68 -13.87
N LEU A 205 26.14 15.25 -13.01
CA LEU A 205 25.34 14.04 -13.25
C LEU A 205 24.68 14.13 -14.62
N ARG A 206 24.85 13.10 -15.42
CA ARG A 206 24.27 13.05 -16.78
C ARG A 206 22.88 12.42 -16.75
N VAL A 207 22.04 12.82 -17.69
CA VAL A 207 20.75 12.16 -17.89
C VAL A 207 20.99 10.69 -18.25
N GLY A 208 20.36 9.79 -17.49
CA GLY A 208 20.51 8.33 -17.61
C GLY A 208 21.74 7.73 -16.93
N GLN A 209 22.61 8.54 -16.32
CA GLN A 209 23.74 8.03 -15.52
C GLN A 209 23.22 7.16 -14.37
N GLY A 210 23.67 5.91 -14.27
CA GLY A 210 23.15 4.91 -13.32
C GLY A 210 22.41 3.76 -14.02
N LEU A 211 21.93 3.98 -15.25
CA LEU A 211 21.30 2.97 -16.10
C LEU A 211 21.92 2.94 -17.51
N PRO A 212 23.13 2.37 -17.71
CA PRO A 212 23.85 2.42 -18.99
C PRO A 212 23.03 1.89 -20.18
N GLU A 213 22.21 0.86 -19.96
CA GLU A 213 21.38 0.23 -20.99
C GLU A 213 20.24 1.13 -21.48
N ARG A 214 19.80 2.09 -20.64
CA ARG A 214 18.69 3.01 -20.94
C ARG A 214 19.12 4.46 -21.05
N GLU A 215 20.42 4.76 -20.91
CA GLU A 215 20.96 6.12 -20.93
C GLU A 215 20.58 6.89 -22.21
N ARG A 216 20.66 6.22 -23.37
CA ARG A 216 20.30 6.82 -24.66
C ARG A 216 18.82 7.19 -24.74
N GLU A 217 17.95 6.31 -24.25
CA GLU A 217 16.49 6.50 -24.24
C GLU A 217 16.11 7.67 -23.32
N MET A 218 16.69 7.69 -22.11
CA MET A 218 16.46 8.78 -21.14
C MET A 218 16.94 10.13 -21.65
N ARG A 219 18.09 10.18 -22.32
CA ARG A 219 18.60 11.41 -22.92
C ARG A 219 17.69 11.92 -24.03
N ALA A 220 17.24 11.04 -24.93
CA ALA A 220 16.29 11.41 -25.99
C ALA A 220 14.97 11.94 -25.41
N ALA A 221 14.45 11.33 -24.36
CA ALA A 221 13.25 11.81 -23.67
C ALA A 221 13.47 13.16 -22.99
N TYR A 222 14.60 13.37 -22.32
CA TYR A 222 14.94 14.63 -21.69
C TYR A 222 15.06 15.78 -22.71
N GLU A 223 15.66 15.52 -23.87
CA GLU A 223 15.76 16.51 -24.97
C GLU A 223 14.38 16.92 -25.50
N GLN A 224 13.40 16.00 -25.50
CA GLN A 224 12.01 16.30 -25.89
C GLN A 224 11.32 17.27 -24.91
N PHE A 225 11.82 17.39 -23.68
CA PHE A 225 11.32 18.32 -22.66
C PHE A 225 12.15 19.59 -22.52
N ALA A 226 13.00 19.92 -23.48
CA ALA A 226 13.85 21.12 -23.42
C ALA A 226 13.05 22.41 -23.16
N GLU A 227 11.84 22.53 -23.73
CA GLU A 227 10.95 23.68 -23.54
C GLU A 227 10.29 23.73 -22.15
N ALA A 228 10.16 22.59 -21.47
CA ALA A 228 9.56 22.50 -20.14
C ALA A 228 10.50 22.96 -19.01
N GLY A 229 11.78 23.20 -19.32
CA GLY A 229 12.74 23.74 -18.35
C GLY A 229 13.03 22.79 -17.18
N LEU A 230 13.15 21.49 -17.46
CA LEU A 230 13.30 20.45 -16.42
C LEU A 230 14.57 20.56 -15.56
N GLY A 231 15.55 21.36 -15.99
CA GLY A 231 16.83 21.61 -15.31
C GLY A 231 17.76 20.39 -15.24
N GLN A 232 18.80 20.46 -14.40
CA GLN A 232 19.89 19.47 -14.39
C GLN A 232 19.56 18.25 -13.51
N PRO A 233 20.14 17.06 -13.78
CA PRO A 233 19.97 15.90 -12.92
C PRO A 233 20.37 16.14 -11.47
N ALA A 234 19.45 15.81 -10.55
CA ALA A 234 19.63 15.88 -9.10
C ALA A 234 20.18 14.57 -8.50
N GLY A 235 20.12 13.48 -9.26
CA GLY A 235 20.56 12.15 -8.85
C GLY A 235 20.88 11.23 -10.03
N GLU A 236 21.47 10.08 -9.73
CA GLU A 236 21.60 9.00 -10.71
C GLU A 236 20.22 8.45 -11.09
N ALA A 237 20.06 8.09 -12.36
CA ALA A 237 18.92 7.36 -12.85
C ALA A 237 18.83 5.97 -12.19
N TRP A 238 17.61 5.55 -11.91
CA TRP A 238 17.33 4.29 -11.22
C TRP A 238 16.12 3.59 -11.86
N ALA A 239 16.11 2.26 -11.73
CA ALA A 239 15.07 1.43 -12.30
C ALA A 239 14.06 1.03 -11.23
N GLN A 240 12.77 1.05 -11.60
CA GLN A 240 11.68 0.52 -10.79
C GLN A 240 10.79 -0.35 -11.67
N GLY A 241 10.89 -1.68 -11.50
CA GLY A 241 10.25 -2.62 -12.42
C GLY A 241 10.70 -2.36 -13.86
N SER A 242 9.77 -2.04 -14.76
CA SER A 242 10.04 -1.68 -16.16
C SER A 242 10.29 -0.19 -16.40
N ALA A 243 10.17 0.65 -15.37
CA ALA A 243 10.38 2.09 -15.48
C ALA A 243 11.84 2.48 -15.24
N ALA A 244 12.32 3.48 -15.98
CA ALA A 244 13.54 4.21 -15.71
C ALA A 244 13.19 5.61 -15.25
N LEU A 245 13.79 6.03 -14.15
CA LEU A 245 13.41 7.22 -13.40
C LEU A 245 14.66 8.05 -13.10
N GLN A 246 14.54 9.37 -13.12
CA GLN A 246 15.61 10.25 -12.68
C GLN A 246 15.06 11.57 -12.14
N ASP A 247 15.54 11.96 -10.96
CA ASP A 247 15.20 13.24 -10.35
C ASP A 247 16.01 14.37 -10.98
N LEU A 248 15.36 15.51 -11.21
CA LEU A 248 15.92 16.70 -11.84
C LEU A 248 15.63 17.94 -10.98
N HIS A 249 16.60 18.86 -10.88
CA HIS A 249 16.42 20.17 -10.26
C HIS A 249 15.64 21.10 -11.18
N HIS A 250 14.81 22.00 -10.65
CA HIS A 250 14.20 23.03 -11.48
C HIS A 250 15.25 24.04 -11.99
N GLN A 251 14.98 24.69 -13.14
CA GLN A 251 15.90 25.67 -13.72
C GLN A 251 15.99 27.00 -12.92
N ARG A 252 15.04 27.26 -12.02
CA ARG A 252 14.97 28.47 -11.18
C ARG A 252 14.87 28.08 -9.71
N ASP A 253 15.61 28.78 -8.85
CA ASP A 253 15.58 28.59 -7.41
C ASP A 253 14.18 28.89 -6.85
N GLY A 254 13.64 27.96 -6.05
CA GLY A 254 12.34 28.07 -5.38
C GLY A 254 11.20 27.30 -6.03
N ASP A 255 11.37 26.82 -7.27
CA ASP A 255 10.37 26.00 -7.96
C ASP A 255 10.53 24.50 -7.62
N PRO A 256 9.44 23.71 -7.64
CA PRO A 256 9.50 22.27 -7.39
C PRO A 256 10.33 21.55 -8.46
N GLY A 257 11.19 20.61 -8.06
CA GLY A 257 11.95 19.76 -8.99
C GLY A 257 11.07 18.86 -9.86
N TRP A 258 11.69 18.04 -10.71
CA TRP A 258 10.99 17.13 -11.63
C TRP A 258 11.47 15.69 -11.48
N VAL A 259 10.63 14.75 -11.88
CA VAL A 259 11.00 13.35 -12.10
C VAL A 259 10.73 13.00 -13.55
N LEU A 260 11.78 12.65 -14.27
CA LEU A 260 11.68 12.08 -15.61
C LEU A 260 11.32 10.61 -15.49
N CYS A 261 10.19 10.21 -16.09
CA CYS A 261 9.65 8.86 -16.02
C CYS A 261 9.52 8.25 -17.41
N LEU A 262 10.26 7.15 -17.65
CA LEU A 262 10.21 6.39 -18.89
C LEU A 262 9.76 4.97 -18.61
N VAL A 263 8.60 4.59 -19.15
CA VAL A 263 8.16 3.20 -19.11
C VAL A 263 8.11 2.64 -20.52
N ALA A 264 8.61 1.40 -20.68
CA ALA A 264 8.68 0.74 -21.97
C ALA A 264 7.33 0.75 -22.71
N GLY A 265 7.36 1.12 -23.99
CA GLY A 265 6.18 1.17 -24.86
C GLY A 265 5.25 2.36 -24.64
N ARG A 266 5.67 3.38 -23.88
CA ARG A 266 4.87 4.59 -23.60
C ARG A 266 5.67 5.87 -23.86
N PRO A 267 4.99 7.00 -24.17
CA PRO A 267 5.65 8.30 -24.20
C PRO A 267 6.20 8.65 -22.80
N ALA A 268 7.33 9.36 -22.77
CA ALA A 268 7.96 9.79 -21.53
C ALA A 268 7.09 10.83 -20.81
N ALA A 269 7.17 10.84 -19.47
CA ALA A 269 6.49 11.82 -18.63
C ALA A 269 7.49 12.62 -17.80
N ALA A 270 7.28 13.93 -17.70
CA ALA A 270 7.96 14.76 -16.71
C ALA A 270 6.98 15.14 -15.61
N VAL A 271 7.24 14.69 -14.38
CA VAL A 271 6.31 14.83 -13.24
C VAL A 271 6.88 15.80 -12.23
N ALA A 272 6.13 16.84 -11.88
CA ALA A 272 6.56 17.76 -10.83
C ALA A 272 6.72 17.00 -9.51
N ALA A 273 7.82 17.25 -8.78
CA ALA A 273 8.21 16.51 -7.58
C ALA A 273 7.10 16.44 -6.50
N PRO A 274 6.30 17.48 -6.22
CA PRO A 274 5.18 17.37 -5.29
C PRO A 274 4.12 16.36 -5.72
N VAL A 275 3.84 16.26 -7.03
CA VAL A 275 2.89 15.29 -7.58
C VAL A 275 3.49 13.90 -7.57
N TRP A 276 4.77 13.76 -7.91
CA TRP A 276 5.49 12.49 -7.81
C TRP A 276 5.49 11.95 -6.37
N GLN A 277 5.77 12.82 -5.40
CA GLN A 277 5.72 12.46 -3.99
C GLN A 277 4.32 12.00 -3.57
N ALA A 278 3.27 12.64 -4.08
CA ALA A 278 1.90 12.22 -3.82
C ALA A 278 1.57 10.82 -4.40
N ILE A 279 2.13 10.46 -5.57
CA ILE A 279 2.02 9.11 -6.14
C ILE A 279 2.71 8.11 -5.21
N VAL A 280 3.95 8.38 -4.79
CA VAL A 280 4.71 7.51 -3.89
C VAL A 280 4.00 7.36 -2.54
N ASP A 281 3.47 8.45 -1.98
CA ASP A 281 2.79 8.43 -0.68
C ASP A 281 1.48 7.64 -0.73
N ALA A 282 0.77 7.65 -1.85
CA ALA A 282 -0.43 6.85 -2.04
C ALA A 282 -0.16 5.34 -1.93
N GLY A 283 0.98 4.86 -2.44
CA GLY A 283 1.39 3.46 -2.39
C GLY A 283 2.13 3.06 -1.11
N ARG A 284 2.56 4.01 -0.28
CA ARG A 284 3.46 3.79 0.87
C ARG A 284 2.94 2.78 1.89
N HIS A 285 1.62 2.63 1.98
CA HIS A 285 0.98 1.74 2.94
C HIS A 285 0.60 0.37 2.36
N ALA A 286 1.00 0.07 1.13
CA ALA A 286 0.84 -1.27 0.54
C ALA A 286 1.69 -2.30 1.31
N PRO A 287 1.09 -3.35 1.90
CA PRO A 287 1.83 -4.30 2.72
C PRO A 287 2.89 -5.07 1.93
N GLY A 288 4.16 -4.95 2.35
CA GLY A 288 5.26 -5.76 1.82
C GLY A 288 5.62 -5.48 0.36
N GLN A 289 5.23 -4.33 -0.19
CA GLN A 289 5.49 -3.95 -1.57
C GLN A 289 6.12 -2.56 -1.66
N ASP A 290 6.87 -2.33 -2.73
CA ASP A 290 7.30 -0.99 -3.10
C ASP A 290 6.08 -0.12 -3.48
N PRO A 291 6.05 1.18 -3.11
CA PRO A 291 4.90 2.02 -3.38
C PRO A 291 4.49 2.09 -4.85
N LEU A 292 5.46 2.19 -5.76
CA LEU A 292 5.21 2.28 -7.20
C LEU A 292 4.83 0.91 -7.79
N ALA A 293 5.28 -0.18 -7.19
CA ALA A 293 4.79 -1.52 -7.54
C ALA A 293 3.32 -1.74 -7.15
N ALA A 294 2.79 -0.95 -6.19
CA ALA A 294 1.39 -1.00 -5.80
C ALA A 294 0.50 -0.11 -6.68
N VAL A 295 0.84 1.19 -6.79
CA VAL A 295 -0.02 2.19 -7.46
C VAL A 295 0.31 2.43 -8.93
N GLY A 296 1.49 1.99 -9.40
CA GLY A 296 1.94 2.16 -10.77
C GLY A 296 2.60 3.50 -11.05
N PHE A 297 2.73 3.78 -12.35
CA PHE A 297 3.32 4.96 -12.96
C PHE A 297 2.25 5.80 -13.67
N PRO A 298 2.53 7.10 -13.92
CA PRO A 298 1.66 7.94 -14.73
C PRO A 298 1.29 7.30 -16.06
N ARG A 299 0.00 7.31 -16.37
CA ARG A 299 -0.56 6.86 -17.64
C ARG A 299 -0.88 8.09 -18.49
N PRO A 300 -0.44 8.14 -19.76
CA PRO A 300 -0.78 9.23 -20.65
C PRO A 300 -2.30 9.34 -20.85
N PRO A 301 -2.85 10.54 -21.11
CA PRO A 301 -4.23 10.71 -21.51
C PRO A 301 -4.48 9.92 -22.80
N GLU A 302 -5.74 9.59 -23.05
CA GLU A 302 -6.13 8.93 -24.31
C GLU A 302 -5.68 9.79 -25.51
N ASP A 303 -5.21 9.12 -26.56
CA ASP A 303 -4.71 9.70 -27.81
C ASP A 303 -3.44 10.56 -27.71
N MET A 304 -2.70 10.46 -26.60
CA MET A 304 -1.42 11.15 -26.42
C MET A 304 -0.23 10.22 -26.71
N ASP A 305 0.36 10.38 -27.89
CA ASP A 305 1.57 9.65 -28.33
C ASP A 305 2.87 10.46 -28.12
N THR A 306 2.77 11.68 -27.59
CA THR A 306 3.90 12.57 -27.36
C THR A 306 4.27 12.67 -25.88
N PRO A 307 5.53 13.02 -25.56
CA PRO A 307 5.95 13.31 -24.20
C PRO A 307 5.07 14.38 -23.55
N TRP A 308 4.85 14.27 -22.24
CA TRP A 308 3.89 15.13 -21.54
C TRP A 308 4.35 15.51 -20.14
N VAL A 309 3.84 16.65 -19.68
CA VAL A 309 4.23 17.28 -18.42
C VAL A 309 3.07 17.21 -17.44
N ILE A 310 3.34 16.74 -16.23
CA ILE A 310 2.41 16.76 -15.10
C ILE A 310 2.89 17.86 -14.15
N ALA A 311 2.31 19.04 -14.30
CA ALA A 311 2.69 20.23 -13.55
C ALA A 311 2.29 20.16 -12.06
N ALA A 312 2.94 20.96 -11.22
CA ALA A 312 2.73 20.97 -9.76
C ALA A 312 1.31 21.37 -9.32
N ASP A 313 0.57 22.10 -10.16
CA ASP A 313 -0.81 22.51 -9.94
C ASP A 313 -1.84 21.49 -10.44
N SER A 314 -1.38 20.37 -11.01
CA SER A 314 -2.23 19.26 -11.46
C SER A 314 -3.14 18.80 -10.32
N ARG A 315 -4.41 18.59 -10.64
CA ARG A 315 -5.43 18.13 -9.67
C ARG A 315 -5.74 16.64 -9.78
N SER A 316 -5.27 15.99 -10.83
CA SER A 316 -5.43 14.56 -11.00
C SER A 316 -4.31 13.97 -11.85
N VAL A 317 -3.97 12.71 -11.61
CA VAL A 317 -3.03 11.94 -12.42
C VAL A 317 -3.59 10.54 -12.59
N ASP A 318 -3.76 10.10 -13.85
CA ASP A 318 -4.08 8.71 -14.15
C ASP A 318 -2.83 7.85 -13.98
N LEU A 319 -3.02 6.68 -13.38
CA LEU A 319 -1.97 5.71 -13.11
C LEU A 319 -2.34 4.38 -13.78
N ASP A 320 -1.36 3.73 -14.39
CA ASP A 320 -1.53 2.42 -15.01
C ASP A 320 -1.76 1.31 -13.97
N GLY A 321 -1.39 1.57 -12.72
CA GLY A 321 -1.54 0.65 -11.62
C GLY A 321 -0.32 -0.25 -11.39
N GLY A 322 -0.44 -1.07 -10.37
CA GLY A 322 0.43 -2.21 -10.12
C GLY A 322 -0.41 -3.35 -9.59
N SER A 323 -0.08 -3.85 -8.40
CA SER A 323 -0.94 -4.80 -7.71
C SER A 323 -2.35 -4.26 -7.41
N TRP A 324 -2.53 -2.93 -7.35
CA TRP A 324 -3.84 -2.31 -7.12
C TRP A 324 -4.70 -2.21 -8.39
N GLY A 325 -4.11 -2.42 -9.57
CA GLY A 325 -4.74 -2.15 -10.87
C GLY A 325 -4.80 -0.66 -11.21
N ALA A 326 -5.31 -0.34 -12.39
CA ALA A 326 -5.37 1.03 -12.89
C ALA A 326 -6.21 1.93 -11.97
N GLY A 327 -5.76 3.18 -11.80
CA GLY A 327 -6.37 4.11 -10.87
C GLY A 327 -6.09 5.56 -11.24
N ARG A 328 -6.63 6.46 -10.43
CA ARG A 328 -6.44 7.91 -10.55
C ARG A 328 -6.10 8.46 -9.19
N LEU A 329 -5.03 9.24 -9.12
CA LEU A 329 -4.74 10.09 -7.97
C LEU A 329 -5.52 11.40 -8.16
N VAL A 330 -6.29 11.82 -7.16
CA VAL A 330 -7.09 13.06 -7.18
C VAL A 330 -6.71 13.93 -5.99
N CYS A 331 -6.41 15.19 -6.25
CA CYS A 331 -6.11 16.21 -5.23
C CYS A 331 -7.40 16.94 -4.86
N SER A 332 -7.81 16.85 -3.59
CA SER A 332 -8.85 17.72 -3.07
C SER A 332 -8.41 19.18 -3.06
N GLY A 333 -9.35 20.13 -3.06
CA GLY A 333 -9.05 21.56 -3.00
C GLY A 333 -8.21 22.00 -1.78
N ARG A 334 -8.05 21.14 -0.77
CA ARG A 334 -7.21 21.34 0.43
C ARG A 334 -5.78 20.77 0.29
N GLY A 335 -5.39 20.27 -0.89
CA GLY A 335 -4.07 19.71 -1.14
C GLY A 335 -3.90 18.24 -0.74
N VAL A 336 -4.96 17.57 -0.29
CA VAL A 336 -4.92 16.15 0.08
C VAL A 336 -5.10 15.30 -1.17
N TRP A 337 -4.11 14.49 -1.49
CA TRP A 337 -4.15 13.53 -2.60
C TRP A 337 -4.72 12.19 -2.15
N ARG A 338 -5.54 11.58 -3.02
CA ARG A 338 -6.15 10.29 -2.78
C ARG A 338 -6.16 9.46 -4.04
N TRP A 339 -5.75 8.21 -3.90
CA TRP A 339 -5.88 7.22 -4.96
C TRP A 339 -7.32 6.69 -5.03
N GLN A 340 -7.84 6.55 -6.24
CA GLN A 340 -9.15 6.01 -6.55
C GLN A 340 -8.99 4.96 -7.65
N PRO A 341 -9.53 3.74 -7.50
CA PRO A 341 -9.49 2.75 -8.57
C PRO A 341 -10.34 3.22 -9.76
N LEU A 342 -9.86 2.97 -10.98
CA LEU A 342 -10.73 3.03 -12.14
C LEU A 342 -11.71 1.84 -12.07
N PRO A 343 -13.00 2.05 -12.36
CA PRO A 343 -14.00 0.99 -12.27
C PRO A 343 -13.59 -0.25 -13.06
N ARG A 344 -13.57 -1.39 -12.37
CA ARG A 344 -13.36 -2.72 -12.98
C ARG A 344 -14.31 -3.73 -12.38
N PHE A 345 -14.75 -4.68 -13.20
CA PHE A 345 -15.62 -5.77 -12.80
C PHE A 345 -14.86 -7.09 -12.81
N SER A 346 -15.10 -7.92 -11.80
CA SER A 346 -14.62 -9.30 -11.73
C SER A 346 -15.71 -10.20 -11.16
N LEU A 347 -15.66 -11.48 -11.51
CA LEU A 347 -16.52 -12.52 -10.92
C LEU A 347 -15.86 -13.18 -9.70
N ASP A 348 -14.61 -12.84 -9.41
CA ASP A 348 -13.87 -13.33 -8.25
C ASP A 348 -14.48 -12.77 -6.97
N GLN A 349 -14.79 -13.66 -6.03
CA GLN A 349 -15.39 -13.32 -4.75
C GLN A 349 -14.30 -13.16 -3.68
N GLY A 350 -14.47 -12.15 -2.82
CA GLY A 350 -13.53 -11.91 -1.73
C GLY A 350 -13.62 -12.99 -0.63
N ARG A 351 -12.61 -13.08 0.23
CA ARG A 351 -12.64 -13.99 1.40
C ARG A 351 -13.82 -13.73 2.34
N SER A 352 -14.26 -12.48 2.38
CA SER A 352 -15.36 -12.00 3.23
C SER A 352 -16.75 -12.22 2.62
N ALA A 353 -16.84 -12.79 1.42
CA ALA A 353 -18.08 -12.96 0.67
C ALA A 353 -19.20 -13.69 1.44
N GLU A 354 -18.82 -14.66 2.28
CA GLU A 354 -19.73 -15.46 3.11
C GLU A 354 -19.77 -15.01 4.58
N ASN A 355 -19.14 -13.89 4.92
CA ASN A 355 -19.21 -13.37 6.28
C ASN A 355 -20.67 -13.13 6.68
N TRP A 356 -20.99 -13.49 7.92
CA TRP A 356 -22.29 -13.23 8.54
C TRP A 356 -23.49 -13.90 7.85
N THR A 357 -23.27 -14.95 7.06
CA THR A 357 -24.37 -15.76 6.49
C THR A 357 -24.62 -17.04 7.29
N ALA A 358 -23.64 -17.48 8.11
CA ALA A 358 -23.73 -18.72 8.86
C ALA A 358 -24.99 -18.80 9.74
N GLY A 359 -25.74 -19.90 9.61
CA GLY A 359 -26.98 -20.13 10.35
C GLY A 359 -28.21 -19.38 9.82
N GLN A 360 -28.08 -18.67 8.69
CA GLN A 360 -29.18 -18.03 7.99
C GLN A 360 -29.43 -18.73 6.66
N THR A 361 -30.70 -18.97 6.32
CA THR A 361 -31.12 -19.54 5.04
C THR A 361 -32.37 -18.84 4.51
N PRO A 362 -32.30 -17.53 4.21
CA PRO A 362 -33.43 -16.80 3.63
C PRO A 362 -33.78 -17.37 2.25
N ALA A 363 -35.04 -17.21 1.84
CA ALA A 363 -35.45 -17.55 0.47
C ALA A 363 -34.65 -16.78 -0.58
N LEU A 364 -34.44 -15.47 -0.38
CA LEU A 364 -33.60 -14.62 -1.22
C LEU A 364 -32.75 -13.67 -0.38
N ARG A 365 -31.46 -13.55 -0.71
CA ARG A 365 -30.55 -12.52 -0.18
C ARG A 365 -30.09 -11.61 -1.31
N LEU A 366 -30.30 -10.31 -1.12
CA LEU A 366 -29.69 -9.25 -1.90
C LEU A 366 -28.64 -8.57 -1.02
N ARG A 367 -27.37 -8.63 -1.42
CA ARG A 367 -26.24 -8.22 -0.58
C ARG A 367 -25.34 -7.23 -1.32
N ALA A 368 -24.89 -6.22 -0.57
CA ALA A 368 -23.73 -5.41 -0.92
C ALA A 368 -22.69 -5.49 0.21
N LEU A 369 -21.49 -5.95 -0.12
CA LEU A 369 -20.36 -6.08 0.81
C LEU A 369 -19.19 -5.23 0.31
N VAL A 370 -18.73 -4.29 1.13
CA VAL A 370 -17.67 -3.35 0.81
C VAL A 370 -16.44 -3.69 1.64
N SER A 371 -15.32 -3.96 0.97
CA SER A 371 -14.01 -4.14 1.59
C SER A 371 -13.21 -2.85 1.49
N LEU A 372 -12.78 -2.35 2.65
CA LEU A 372 -12.09 -1.07 2.84
C LEU A 372 -10.71 -1.35 3.43
N PRO A 373 -9.68 -1.54 2.58
CA PRO A 373 -8.32 -1.82 3.02
C PRO A 373 -7.65 -0.51 3.47
N TRP A 374 -8.02 0.04 4.62
CA TRP A 374 -7.36 1.22 5.17
C TRP A 374 -5.98 0.90 5.77
N ALA A 375 -5.07 1.86 5.66
CA ALA A 375 -3.79 1.84 6.33
C ALA A 375 -3.95 1.98 7.86
N ASN A 376 -3.00 1.39 8.61
CA ASN A 376 -2.94 1.47 10.07
C ASN A 376 -4.26 1.13 10.82
N PRO A 377 -4.93 0.01 10.49
CA PRO A 377 -6.25 -0.30 11.04
C PRO A 377 -6.26 -0.61 12.56
N GLY A 378 -5.09 -0.77 13.18
CA GLY A 378 -4.94 -0.91 14.62
C GLY A 378 -5.37 0.34 15.40
N THR A 379 -5.45 1.49 14.73
CA THR A 379 -5.90 2.77 15.34
C THR A 379 -7.41 2.98 15.26
N LEU A 380 -8.12 2.14 14.49
CA LEU A 380 -9.56 2.28 14.27
C LEU A 380 -10.34 1.67 15.44
N ASP A 381 -11.39 2.38 15.86
CA ASP A 381 -12.30 1.95 16.91
C ASP A 381 -13.76 2.33 16.62
N ILE A 382 -14.68 1.49 17.07
CA ILE A 382 -16.12 1.76 17.04
C ILE A 382 -16.53 2.27 18.42
N THR A 383 -16.60 3.59 18.55
CA THR A 383 -16.92 4.23 19.83
C THR A 383 -18.42 4.17 20.14
N ARG A 384 -18.77 4.29 21.44
CA ARG A 384 -20.17 4.37 21.87
C ARG A 384 -20.92 5.56 21.24
N PRO A 385 -20.37 6.80 21.21
CA PRO A 385 -21.04 7.92 20.55
C PRO A 385 -21.36 7.65 19.08
N ARG A 386 -20.43 7.07 18.32
CA ARG A 386 -20.66 6.73 16.90
C ARG A 386 -21.74 5.66 16.71
N ARG A 387 -21.81 4.65 17.59
CA ARG A 387 -22.92 3.68 17.57
C ARG A 387 -24.28 4.34 17.82
N THR A 388 -24.36 5.28 18.77
CA THR A 388 -25.61 6.01 19.02
C THR A 388 -26.02 6.87 17.82
N VAL A 389 -25.06 7.49 17.12
CA VAL A 389 -25.34 8.22 15.87
C VAL A 389 -25.88 7.26 14.79
N LEU A 390 -25.25 6.10 14.61
CA LEU A 390 -25.74 5.08 13.67
C LEU A 390 -27.16 4.62 14.02
N GLU A 391 -27.44 4.32 15.30
CA GLU A 391 -28.78 3.92 15.76
C GLU A 391 -29.86 4.97 15.39
N GLN A 392 -29.50 6.26 15.39
CA GLN A 392 -30.39 7.36 15.00
C GLN A 392 -30.53 7.50 13.47
N GLN A 393 -29.47 7.18 12.72
CA GLN A 393 -29.44 7.32 11.26
C GLN A 393 -30.05 6.13 10.52
N LEU A 394 -29.97 4.91 11.08
CA LEU A 394 -30.41 3.68 10.42
C LEU A 394 -31.87 3.70 9.93
N PRO A 395 -32.86 4.20 10.71
CA PRO A 395 -34.24 4.33 10.24
C PRO A 395 -34.40 5.20 8.99
N TYR A 396 -33.44 6.09 8.71
CA TYR A 396 -33.44 7.02 7.59
C TYR A 396 -32.38 6.65 6.52
N SER A 397 -31.72 5.50 6.67
CA SER A 397 -30.72 5.00 5.73
C SER A 397 -31.34 4.61 4.38
N ALA A 398 -30.51 4.57 3.35
CA ALA A 398 -30.95 4.13 2.02
C ALA A 398 -31.55 2.73 2.05
N VAL A 399 -30.94 1.78 2.79
CA VAL A 399 -31.46 0.41 2.90
C VAL A 399 -32.82 0.36 3.63
N ALA A 400 -33.04 1.18 4.66
CA ALA A 400 -34.36 1.30 5.29
C ALA A 400 -35.41 1.86 4.30
N GLY A 401 -35.00 2.83 3.48
CA GLY A 401 -35.81 3.35 2.38
C GLY A 401 -36.18 2.25 1.36
N ALA A 402 -35.24 1.40 0.97
CA ALA A 402 -35.48 0.30 0.03
C ALA A 402 -36.46 -0.74 0.59
N VAL A 403 -36.32 -1.16 1.85
CA VAL A 403 -37.26 -2.09 2.49
C VAL A 403 -38.68 -1.49 2.56
N THR A 404 -38.78 -0.20 2.89
CA THR A 404 -40.07 0.51 2.91
C THR A 404 -40.67 0.62 1.50
N LEU A 405 -39.83 0.87 0.48
CA LEU A 405 -40.23 0.94 -0.92
C LEU A 405 -40.86 -0.38 -1.40
N LEU A 406 -40.24 -1.52 -1.08
CA LEU A 406 -40.75 -2.84 -1.47
C LEU A 406 -42.17 -3.10 -0.95
N SER A 407 -42.44 -2.68 0.29
CA SER A 407 -43.79 -2.81 0.88
C SER A 407 -44.79 -1.86 0.22
N ARG A 408 -44.39 -0.60 0.01
CA ARG A 408 -45.26 0.43 -0.60
C ARG A 408 -45.65 0.12 -2.04
N ARG A 409 -44.72 -0.43 -2.83
CA ARG A 409 -45.00 -0.88 -4.21
C ARG A 409 -46.08 -1.97 -4.26
N ARG A 410 -46.26 -2.69 -3.16
CA ARG A 410 -47.27 -3.74 -2.97
C ARG A 410 -48.50 -3.24 -2.20
N GLY A 411 -48.64 -1.93 -2.02
CA GLY A 411 -49.82 -1.31 -1.38
C GLY A 411 -49.81 -1.29 0.15
N ALA A 412 -48.73 -1.73 0.80
CA ALA A 412 -48.62 -1.77 2.26
C ALA A 412 -47.67 -0.68 2.78
N ASP A 413 -48.03 0.00 3.88
CA ASP A 413 -47.15 0.97 4.56
C ASP A 413 -46.46 0.30 5.75
N LEU A 414 -45.46 -0.52 5.45
CA LEU A 414 -44.63 -1.22 6.45
C LEU A 414 -43.23 -0.58 6.48
N PRO A 415 -43.01 0.44 7.34
CA PRO A 415 -41.73 1.16 7.37
C PRO A 415 -40.64 0.35 8.08
N ALA A 416 -39.42 0.39 7.55
CA ALA A 416 -38.23 -0.18 8.17
C ALA A 416 -37.66 0.73 9.29
N ALA A 417 -38.52 1.14 10.23
CA ALA A 417 -38.20 2.17 11.21
C ALA A 417 -37.54 1.63 12.49
N ARG A 418 -37.77 0.36 12.83
CA ARG A 418 -37.28 -0.25 14.07
C ARG A 418 -36.06 -1.11 13.82
N TRP A 419 -34.90 -0.60 14.21
CA TRP A 419 -33.62 -1.30 14.13
C TRP A 419 -33.20 -1.76 15.53
N GLU A 420 -32.82 -3.03 15.62
CA GLU A 420 -32.38 -3.67 16.85
C GLU A 420 -30.98 -4.22 16.65
N ARG A 421 -30.23 -4.42 17.75
CA ARG A 421 -28.92 -5.08 17.65
C ARG A 421 -29.11 -6.48 17.11
N GLY A 422 -28.44 -6.75 16.00
CA GLY A 422 -28.54 -8.01 15.28
C GLY A 422 -27.84 -9.15 16.02
N PRO A 423 -27.86 -10.36 15.45
CA PRO A 423 -27.22 -11.55 16.03
C PRO A 423 -25.68 -11.47 16.04
N PHE A 424 -25.09 -10.44 15.44
CA PHE A 424 -23.64 -10.25 15.34
C PHE A 424 -23.10 -9.40 16.49
N ASP A 425 -21.85 -9.68 16.88
CA ASP A 425 -21.20 -9.04 18.04
C ASP A 425 -21.17 -7.50 17.90
N ASN A 426 -21.45 -6.82 19.01
CA ASN A 426 -21.49 -5.37 19.13
C ASN A 426 -20.41 -4.91 20.11
N SER A 427 -19.18 -4.81 19.63
CA SER A 427 -17.98 -4.51 20.41
C SER A 427 -17.32 -3.20 19.96
N ALA A 428 -16.10 -2.94 20.42
CA ALA A 428 -15.26 -1.87 19.88
C ALA A 428 -14.70 -2.19 18.48
N ARG A 429 -14.87 -3.44 18.01
CA ARG A 429 -14.32 -3.94 16.73
C ARG A 429 -15.40 -4.36 15.73
N SER A 430 -16.64 -4.53 16.15
CA SER A 430 -17.74 -4.89 15.26
C SER A 430 -19.07 -4.29 15.72
N VAL A 431 -19.98 -4.13 14.77
CA VAL A 431 -21.34 -3.69 15.00
C VAL A 431 -22.29 -4.42 14.07
N GLY A 432 -23.50 -4.70 14.54
CA GLY A 432 -24.52 -5.35 13.72
C GLY A 432 -25.92 -4.93 14.16
N TYR A 433 -26.74 -4.51 13.20
CA TYR A 433 -28.14 -4.13 13.42
C TYR A 433 -29.05 -4.75 12.38
N THR A 434 -30.27 -5.06 12.77
CA THR A 434 -31.29 -5.65 11.91
C THR A 434 -32.63 -4.94 12.09
N CYS A 435 -33.39 -4.84 11.00
CA CYS A 435 -34.79 -4.47 11.00
C CYS A 435 -35.59 -5.62 10.36
N THR A 436 -36.67 -6.07 11.00
CA THR A 436 -37.51 -7.18 10.49
C THR A 436 -38.95 -6.72 10.36
N ILE A 437 -39.55 -6.96 9.19
CA ILE A 437 -40.98 -6.91 8.94
C ILE A 437 -41.51 -8.34 9.10
N ALA A 438 -42.31 -8.55 10.13
CA ALA A 438 -42.92 -9.84 10.44
C ALA A 438 -44.30 -9.97 9.78
N GLY A 439 -44.68 -11.21 9.47
CA GLY A 439 -46.06 -11.56 9.15
C GLY A 439 -46.98 -11.47 10.37
N PRO A 440 -48.31 -11.61 10.17
CA PRO A 440 -49.28 -11.59 11.27
C PRO A 440 -49.00 -12.60 12.39
N ASP A 441 -48.42 -13.75 12.04
CA ASP A 441 -48.06 -14.82 12.98
C ASP A 441 -46.72 -14.57 13.71
N GLY A 442 -46.09 -13.41 13.51
CA GLY A 442 -44.80 -13.05 14.09
C GLY A 442 -43.57 -13.65 13.38
N GLY A 443 -43.77 -14.52 12.39
CA GLY A 443 -42.69 -15.07 11.57
C GLY A 443 -41.99 -13.99 10.71
N PRO A 444 -40.66 -14.04 10.53
CA PRO A 444 -39.94 -13.04 9.75
C PRO A 444 -40.30 -13.16 8.26
N GLY A 445 -40.79 -12.07 7.65
CA GLY A 445 -41.09 -12.02 6.22
C GLY A 445 -39.93 -11.40 5.44
N LEU A 446 -39.62 -10.15 5.75
CA LEU A 446 -38.56 -9.37 5.11
C LEU A 446 -37.63 -8.80 6.20
N ARG A 447 -36.31 -8.88 6.00
CA ARG A 447 -35.31 -8.38 6.95
C ARG A 447 -34.27 -7.53 6.24
N ALA A 448 -33.89 -6.41 6.84
CA ALA A 448 -32.63 -5.74 6.50
C ALA A 448 -31.61 -5.97 7.62
N SER A 449 -30.35 -6.11 7.24
CA SER A 449 -29.22 -6.24 8.17
C SER A 449 -28.09 -5.34 7.72
N VAL A 450 -27.43 -4.69 8.67
CA VAL A 450 -26.17 -3.97 8.44
C VAL A 450 -25.12 -4.48 9.40
N VAL A 451 -23.90 -4.64 8.92
CA VAL A 451 -22.76 -5.13 9.73
C VAL A 451 -21.51 -4.37 9.32
N LEU A 452 -20.71 -3.95 10.29
CA LEU A 452 -19.35 -3.48 10.04
C LEU A 452 -18.39 -4.15 11.02
N ALA A 453 -17.27 -4.65 10.51
CA ALA A 453 -16.21 -5.22 11.33
C ALA A 453 -14.85 -4.63 10.94
N LEU A 454 -14.07 -4.34 11.97
CA LEU A 454 -12.68 -3.94 11.87
C LEU A 454 -11.77 -5.16 11.65
N PRO A 455 -10.53 -4.96 11.17
CA PRO A 455 -9.62 -6.07 10.89
C PRO A 455 -9.39 -6.99 12.08
N THR A 456 -9.20 -8.26 11.79
CA THR A 456 -8.86 -9.32 12.74
C THR A 456 -7.55 -9.98 12.33
N ALA A 457 -7.12 -11.02 13.06
CA ALA A 457 -5.97 -11.81 12.64
C ALA A 457 -6.20 -12.53 11.29
N MET A 458 -7.46 -12.80 10.93
CA MET A 458 -7.84 -13.54 9.71
C MET A 458 -8.28 -12.64 8.55
N GLU A 459 -8.74 -11.43 8.84
CA GLU A 459 -9.24 -10.45 7.87
C GLU A 459 -8.49 -9.13 8.05
N SER A 460 -7.71 -8.73 7.04
CA SER A 460 -6.84 -7.55 7.12
C SER A 460 -7.55 -6.25 6.77
N THR A 461 -8.81 -6.30 6.30
CA THR A 461 -9.56 -5.14 5.82
C THR A 461 -10.77 -4.83 6.70
N VAL A 462 -11.20 -3.56 6.71
CA VAL A 462 -12.52 -3.24 7.27
C VAL A 462 -13.56 -3.75 6.29
N VAL A 463 -14.57 -4.43 6.80
CA VAL A 463 -15.64 -4.99 5.97
C VAL A 463 -16.96 -4.42 6.43
N ALA A 464 -17.69 -3.81 5.51
CA ALA A 464 -19.02 -3.24 5.71
C ALA A 464 -20.02 -4.00 4.84
N CYS A 465 -21.18 -4.34 5.37
CA CYS A 465 -22.17 -5.15 4.68
C CYS A 465 -23.57 -4.61 4.93
N ALA A 466 -24.38 -4.57 3.89
CA ALA A 466 -25.81 -4.34 3.98
C ALA A 466 -26.55 -5.41 3.18
N ASP A 467 -27.48 -6.08 3.84
CA ASP A 467 -28.28 -7.17 3.28
C ASP A 467 -29.77 -6.79 3.34
N VAL A 468 -30.52 -7.18 2.31
CA VAL A 468 -31.98 -7.26 2.32
C VAL A 468 -32.36 -8.71 2.01
N LEU A 469 -33.10 -9.33 2.93
CA LEU A 469 -33.41 -10.74 2.97
C LEU A 469 -34.92 -10.94 2.88
N ILE A 470 -35.38 -11.69 1.89
CA ILE A 470 -36.71 -12.30 1.93
C ILE A 470 -36.54 -13.60 2.73
N GLU A 471 -36.89 -13.55 4.01
CA GLU A 471 -36.75 -14.68 4.94
C GLU A 471 -37.78 -15.76 4.60
N ASN A 472 -39.04 -15.38 4.47
CA ASN A 472 -40.13 -16.27 4.10
C ASN A 472 -41.12 -15.53 3.18
N PRO A 473 -41.20 -15.88 1.89
CA PRO A 473 -42.11 -15.25 0.93
C PRO A 473 -43.58 -15.31 1.37
N ALA A 474 -44.03 -16.41 1.96
CA ALA A 474 -45.42 -16.55 2.41
C ALA A 474 -45.72 -15.64 3.61
N ALA A 475 -44.80 -15.55 4.59
CA ALA A 475 -44.95 -14.66 5.73
C ALA A 475 -44.92 -13.18 5.29
N TRP A 476 -44.09 -12.85 4.30
CA TRP A 476 -44.04 -11.50 3.74
C TRP A 476 -45.33 -11.16 2.98
N ALA A 477 -45.82 -12.05 2.12
CA ALA A 477 -47.10 -11.88 1.43
C ALA A 477 -48.26 -11.64 2.42
N ALA A 478 -48.29 -12.40 3.52
CA ALA A 478 -49.29 -12.23 4.58
C ALA A 478 -49.18 -10.86 5.28
N ALA A 479 -47.96 -10.33 5.45
CA ALA A 479 -47.75 -8.99 6.01
C ALA A 479 -48.25 -7.87 5.08
N LEU A 480 -48.11 -8.05 3.77
CA LEU A 480 -48.49 -7.07 2.75
C LEU A 480 -50.02 -7.03 2.53
N GLY A 481 -50.70 -8.14 2.78
CA GLY A 481 -52.14 -8.28 2.56
C GLY A 481 -52.47 -9.19 1.37
N PRO A 482 -53.74 -9.62 1.25
CA PRO A 482 -54.17 -10.65 0.30
C PRO A 482 -53.93 -10.24 -1.16
N GLY A 483 -53.39 -11.17 -1.96
CA GLY A 483 -53.15 -10.99 -3.40
C GLY A 483 -51.81 -10.34 -3.76
N SER A 484 -50.97 -10.00 -2.77
CA SER A 484 -49.66 -9.39 -3.01
C SER A 484 -48.61 -10.43 -3.44
N GLY A 485 -48.02 -10.25 -4.63
CA GLY A 485 -46.89 -11.06 -5.09
C GLY A 485 -45.57 -10.67 -4.41
N THR A 486 -44.71 -11.64 -4.12
CA THR A 486 -43.39 -11.42 -3.49
C THR A 486 -42.20 -11.61 -4.42
N GLN A 487 -42.45 -11.97 -5.69
CA GLN A 487 -41.43 -11.91 -6.72
C GLN A 487 -40.98 -10.45 -6.89
N LEU A 488 -39.68 -10.23 -6.99
CA LEU A 488 -39.10 -8.91 -7.18
C LEU A 488 -38.92 -8.62 -8.67
N GLY A 489 -39.28 -7.42 -9.11
CA GLY A 489 -38.86 -6.92 -10.43
C GLY A 489 -37.36 -6.64 -10.45
N LEU A 490 -36.74 -6.66 -11.64
CA LEU A 490 -35.31 -6.32 -11.77
C LEU A 490 -35.01 -4.88 -11.31
N ASP A 491 -35.92 -3.94 -11.53
CA ASP A 491 -35.79 -2.56 -11.08
C ASP A 491 -35.85 -2.44 -9.53
N GLU A 492 -36.61 -3.32 -8.87
CA GLU A 492 -36.62 -3.44 -7.41
C GLU A 492 -35.29 -3.99 -6.89
N VAL A 493 -34.76 -5.02 -7.55
CA VAL A 493 -33.45 -5.58 -7.21
C VAL A 493 -32.36 -4.53 -7.36
N GLN A 494 -32.37 -3.75 -8.45
CA GLN A 494 -31.46 -2.64 -8.65
C GLN A 494 -31.59 -1.60 -7.53
N ALA A 495 -32.81 -1.18 -7.19
CA ALA A 495 -33.04 -0.19 -6.14
C ALA A 495 -32.54 -0.69 -4.77
N VAL A 496 -32.73 -1.97 -4.47
CA VAL A 496 -32.26 -2.61 -3.24
C VAL A 496 -30.74 -2.70 -3.20
N LEU A 497 -30.09 -3.23 -4.25
CA LEU A 497 -28.64 -3.35 -4.32
C LEU A 497 -27.95 -1.98 -4.29
N LEU A 498 -28.52 -0.97 -4.97
CA LEU A 498 -28.03 0.40 -4.92
C LEU A 498 -28.06 0.95 -3.50
N SER A 499 -29.18 0.75 -2.80
CA SER A 499 -29.39 1.26 -1.45
C SER A 499 -28.55 0.52 -0.40
N ALA A 500 -28.37 -0.79 -0.58
CA ALA A 500 -27.45 -1.60 0.22
C ALA A 500 -26.00 -1.14 0.01
N TRP A 501 -25.58 -0.94 -1.24
CA TRP A 501 -24.24 -0.44 -1.57
C TRP A 501 -24.00 0.95 -0.97
N GLU A 502 -24.92 1.90 -1.16
CA GLU A 502 -24.84 3.24 -0.57
C GLU A 502 -24.70 3.19 0.95
N THR A 503 -25.51 2.36 1.62
CA THR A 503 -25.44 2.18 3.08
C THR A 503 -24.09 1.60 3.52
N ALA A 504 -23.61 0.56 2.84
CA ALA A 504 -22.35 -0.11 3.19
C ALA A 504 -21.10 0.74 2.86
N ALA A 505 -21.16 1.59 1.82
CA ALA A 505 -20.03 2.39 1.36
C ALA A 505 -19.96 3.79 1.99
N GLU A 506 -21.08 4.35 2.45
CA GLU A 506 -21.12 5.72 3.00
C GLU A 506 -21.48 5.72 4.50
N LEU A 507 -22.61 5.12 4.89
CA LEU A 507 -23.09 5.22 6.28
C LEU A 507 -22.23 4.43 7.27
N LEU A 508 -21.91 3.17 6.95
CA LEU A 508 -21.17 2.32 7.89
C LEU A 508 -19.72 2.80 8.11
N PRO A 509 -18.95 3.20 7.08
CA PRO A 509 -17.56 3.62 7.26
C PRO A 509 -17.36 4.80 8.22
N ASP A 510 -18.35 5.70 8.36
CA ASP A 510 -18.30 6.84 9.29
C ASP A 510 -18.17 6.41 10.77
N LEU A 511 -18.46 5.15 11.09
CA LEU A 511 -18.30 4.59 12.44
C LEU A 511 -16.86 4.51 12.93
N VAL A 512 -15.88 4.58 12.03
CA VAL A 512 -14.47 4.32 12.38
C VAL A 512 -13.60 5.58 12.32
N GLY A 513 -14.16 6.70 11.88
CA GLY A 513 -13.42 7.93 11.62
C GLY A 513 -14.04 8.72 10.47
N ASP A 514 -13.41 9.84 10.12
CA ASP A 514 -13.66 10.48 8.84
C ASP A 514 -12.94 9.66 7.77
N PRO A 515 -13.66 8.93 6.88
CA PRO A 515 -13.02 8.12 5.87
C PRO A 515 -12.15 8.96 4.95
N ALA A 516 -12.37 10.28 4.81
CA ALA A 516 -11.57 11.18 3.98
C ALA A 516 -10.12 11.40 4.50
N LEU A 517 -9.88 11.15 5.79
CA LEU A 517 -8.56 11.30 6.41
C LEU A 517 -7.73 10.01 6.39
N LEU A 518 -8.32 8.90 5.93
CA LEU A 518 -7.66 7.60 5.90
C LEU A 518 -6.97 7.34 4.54
N SER A 519 -5.81 6.72 4.60
CA SER A 519 -5.06 6.24 3.42
C SER A 519 -5.42 4.79 3.09
N TRP A 520 -5.28 4.40 1.82
CA TRP A 520 -5.47 3.03 1.39
C TRP A 520 -4.20 2.19 1.59
N ALA A 521 -4.39 0.90 1.86
CA ALA A 521 -3.38 -0.16 1.85
C ALA A 521 -3.64 -1.17 0.71
N GLY A 522 -4.72 -0.99 -0.05
CA GLY A 522 -5.15 -1.81 -1.18
C GLY A 522 -6.30 -1.15 -1.95
N PRO A 523 -6.75 -1.73 -3.08
CA PRO A 523 -7.91 -1.22 -3.79
C PRO A 523 -9.20 -1.55 -3.01
N PRO A 524 -10.08 -0.57 -2.71
CA PRO A 524 -11.38 -0.85 -2.16
C PRO A 524 -12.26 -1.58 -3.19
N THR A 525 -13.09 -2.50 -2.70
CA THR A 525 -13.99 -3.29 -3.55
C THR A 525 -15.40 -3.33 -2.98
N THR A 526 -16.39 -3.49 -3.86
CA THR A 526 -17.78 -3.77 -3.51
C THR A 526 -18.21 -5.03 -4.22
N GLU A 527 -18.64 -6.03 -3.47
CA GLU A 527 -19.28 -7.23 -4.00
C GLU A 527 -20.80 -7.05 -3.94
N LEU A 528 -21.47 -7.24 -5.08
CA LEU A 528 -22.92 -7.29 -5.20
C LEU A 528 -23.36 -8.71 -5.46
N ARG A 529 -24.40 -9.17 -4.77
CA ARG A 529 -24.82 -10.57 -4.80
C ARG A 529 -26.33 -10.73 -4.73
N MET A 530 -26.83 -11.72 -5.46
CA MET A 530 -28.18 -12.25 -5.38
C MET A 530 -28.10 -13.76 -5.16
N THR A 531 -28.66 -14.27 -4.06
CA THR A 531 -28.60 -15.69 -3.71
C THR A 531 -29.94 -16.21 -3.20
N CYS A 532 -30.39 -17.33 -3.76
CA CYS A 532 -31.41 -18.18 -3.17
C CYS A 532 -30.74 -19.17 -2.20
N GLU A 533 -31.11 -19.13 -0.92
CA GLU A 533 -30.40 -19.90 0.13
C GLU A 533 -31.29 -20.94 0.83
N GLN A 534 -32.61 -20.85 0.67
CA GLN A 534 -33.55 -21.82 1.24
C GLN A 534 -33.85 -22.96 0.24
N PRO A 535 -33.51 -24.22 0.57
CA PRO A 535 -33.87 -25.36 -0.29
C PRO A 535 -35.38 -25.58 -0.33
N ALA A 536 -35.88 -26.05 -1.48
CA ALA A 536 -37.23 -26.60 -1.57
C ALA A 536 -37.32 -27.96 -0.83
N ASP A 537 -38.52 -28.51 -0.70
CA ASP A 537 -38.77 -29.79 0.00
C ASP A 537 -37.94 -30.97 -0.54
N ASN A 538 -37.51 -30.88 -1.81
CA ASN A 538 -36.65 -31.88 -2.46
C ASN A 538 -35.15 -31.68 -2.17
N GLY A 539 -34.77 -30.72 -1.33
CA GLY A 539 -33.40 -30.39 -0.98
C GLY A 539 -32.64 -29.58 -2.04
N VAL A 540 -33.28 -29.20 -3.15
CA VAL A 540 -32.66 -28.43 -4.24
C VAL A 540 -32.91 -26.94 -4.02
N LEU A 541 -31.88 -26.11 -4.19
CA LEU A 541 -32.02 -24.66 -4.15
C LEU A 541 -32.85 -24.15 -5.33
N PRO A 542 -33.81 -23.25 -5.11
CA PRO A 542 -34.56 -22.64 -6.19
C PRO A 542 -33.66 -21.77 -7.06
N ILE A 543 -34.03 -21.64 -8.33
CA ILE A 543 -33.36 -20.76 -9.29
C ILE A 543 -33.77 -19.30 -9.01
N LEU A 544 -32.92 -18.34 -9.34
CA LEU A 544 -33.19 -16.92 -9.07
C LEU A 544 -34.51 -16.45 -9.70
N ASP A 545 -34.83 -16.94 -10.90
CA ASP A 545 -36.05 -16.61 -11.67
C ASP A 545 -37.36 -16.87 -10.89
N SER A 546 -37.32 -17.75 -9.89
CA SER A 546 -38.48 -18.05 -9.04
C SER A 546 -38.82 -16.94 -8.04
N LEU A 547 -37.85 -16.09 -7.70
CA LEU A 547 -38.01 -15.00 -6.73
C LEU A 547 -37.68 -13.62 -7.31
N VAL A 548 -37.03 -13.58 -8.48
CA VAL A 548 -36.70 -12.36 -9.22
C VAL A 548 -37.15 -12.51 -10.67
N ASP A 549 -37.88 -11.54 -11.19
CA ASP A 549 -38.18 -11.46 -12.62
C ASP A 549 -36.92 -11.01 -13.38
N LEU A 550 -36.21 -11.98 -13.98
CA LEU A 550 -35.02 -11.76 -14.79
C LEU A 550 -35.34 -11.67 -16.30
N SER A 551 -36.62 -11.67 -16.70
CA SER A 551 -36.99 -11.54 -18.11
C SER A 551 -36.45 -10.28 -18.82
N PRO A 552 -36.23 -9.13 -18.14
CA PRO A 552 -35.61 -7.97 -18.79
C PRO A 552 -34.16 -8.21 -19.24
N LEU A 553 -33.47 -9.23 -18.71
CA LEU A 553 -32.11 -9.61 -19.12
C LEU A 553 -32.08 -10.43 -20.43
N GLY A 554 -33.25 -10.74 -21.01
CA GLY A 554 -33.37 -11.55 -22.21
C GLY A 554 -33.32 -13.05 -21.93
N ALA A 555 -33.09 -13.84 -22.99
CA ALA A 555 -33.06 -15.29 -22.89
C ALA A 555 -31.79 -15.78 -22.18
N ASN A 556 -31.95 -16.72 -21.26
CA ASN A 556 -30.81 -17.38 -20.62
C ASN A 556 -30.35 -18.57 -21.48
N GLY A 557 -29.15 -18.46 -22.07
CA GLY A 557 -28.52 -19.54 -22.83
C GLY A 557 -27.78 -20.57 -21.95
N GLY A 558 -27.72 -20.35 -20.64
CA GLY A 558 -27.01 -21.19 -19.67
C GLY A 558 -27.92 -22.01 -18.75
N SER A 559 -27.29 -22.80 -17.87
CA SER A 559 -28.02 -23.52 -16.83
C SER A 559 -28.60 -22.53 -15.79
N PRO A 560 -29.86 -22.71 -15.37
CA PRO A 560 -30.46 -21.90 -14.31
C PRO A 560 -29.60 -21.89 -13.05
N ARG A 561 -29.42 -20.71 -12.42
CA ARG A 561 -28.57 -20.55 -11.24
C ARG A 561 -29.36 -20.05 -10.04
N SER A 562 -29.00 -20.53 -8.85
CA SER A 562 -29.48 -20.03 -7.56
C SER A 562 -28.68 -18.82 -7.06
N ARG A 563 -27.60 -18.44 -7.76
CA ARG A 563 -26.71 -17.35 -7.33
C ARG A 563 -26.09 -16.60 -8.49
N MET A 564 -25.92 -15.29 -8.31
CA MET A 564 -25.16 -14.39 -9.17
C MET A 564 -24.38 -13.41 -8.29
N ALA A 565 -23.13 -13.12 -8.64
CA ALA A 565 -22.31 -12.15 -7.93
C ALA A 565 -21.32 -11.45 -8.86
N VAL A 566 -20.98 -10.21 -8.53
CA VAL A 566 -19.96 -9.41 -9.20
C VAL A 566 -19.22 -8.55 -8.18
N THR A 567 -17.90 -8.47 -8.33
CA THR A 567 -17.03 -7.61 -7.55
C THR A 567 -16.63 -6.40 -8.39
N ILE A 568 -16.83 -5.22 -7.84
CA ILE A 568 -16.53 -3.92 -8.43
C ILE A 568 -15.36 -3.33 -7.65
N ALA A 569 -14.24 -3.02 -8.30
CA ALA A 569 -13.25 -2.13 -7.69
C ALA A 569 -13.55 -0.70 -8.15
N ALA A 570 -13.98 0.15 -7.23
CA ALA A 570 -14.38 1.53 -7.47
C ALA A 570 -14.19 2.37 -6.20
N ALA A 571 -14.14 3.69 -6.32
CA ALA A 571 -14.07 4.58 -5.17
C ALA A 571 -15.32 4.40 -4.27
N PRO A 572 -15.21 4.20 -2.95
CA PRO A 572 -16.41 4.00 -2.11
C PRO A 572 -17.35 5.22 -2.08
N ALA A 573 -16.75 6.40 -2.01
CA ALA A 573 -17.45 7.68 -2.06
C ALA A 573 -17.62 8.13 -3.50
N MET A 574 -18.88 8.15 -3.98
CA MET A 574 -19.27 8.59 -5.31
C MET A 574 -20.69 9.15 -5.26
N SER A 575 -21.08 9.94 -6.26
CA SER A 575 -22.47 10.41 -6.34
C SER A 575 -23.44 9.24 -6.55
N ARG A 576 -24.69 9.38 -6.09
CA ARG A 576 -25.71 8.35 -6.32
C ARG A 576 -25.93 8.03 -7.80
N ALA A 577 -25.87 9.04 -8.67
CA ALA A 577 -26.00 8.86 -10.12
C ALA A 577 -24.84 8.04 -10.71
N GLU A 578 -23.61 8.29 -10.25
CA GLU A 578 -22.43 7.53 -10.64
C GLU A 578 -22.50 6.08 -10.13
N ARG A 579 -22.93 5.88 -8.88
CA ARG A 579 -23.16 4.54 -8.30
C ARG A 579 -24.22 3.77 -9.07
N GLN A 580 -25.32 4.43 -9.45
CA GLN A 580 -26.38 3.81 -10.24
C GLN A 580 -25.91 3.43 -11.63
N ARG A 581 -25.06 4.25 -12.27
CA ARG A 581 -24.45 3.89 -13.56
C ARG A 581 -23.55 2.65 -13.41
N LEU A 582 -22.64 2.65 -12.44
CA LEU A 582 -21.75 1.51 -12.19
C LEU A 582 -22.49 0.24 -11.79
N LEU A 583 -23.58 0.36 -11.03
CA LEU A 583 -24.44 -0.78 -10.69
C LEU A 583 -25.00 -1.43 -11.96
N ARG A 584 -25.53 -0.64 -12.89
CA ARG A 584 -26.12 -1.16 -14.13
C ARG A 584 -25.08 -1.82 -15.02
N GLU A 585 -23.91 -1.21 -15.16
CA GLU A 585 -22.77 -1.80 -15.86
C GLU A 585 -22.34 -3.13 -15.22
N ALA A 586 -22.24 -3.18 -13.88
CA ALA A 586 -21.89 -4.39 -13.14
C ALA A 586 -22.95 -5.50 -13.27
N LEU A 587 -24.24 -5.14 -13.25
CA LEU A 587 -25.34 -6.09 -13.44
C LEU A 587 -25.38 -6.65 -14.86
N ALA A 588 -25.16 -5.83 -15.89
CA ALA A 588 -25.03 -6.30 -17.27
C ALA A 588 -23.84 -7.27 -17.41
N HIS A 589 -22.67 -6.89 -16.87
CA HIS A 589 -21.49 -7.75 -16.86
C HIS A 589 -21.75 -9.09 -16.15
N MET A 590 -22.40 -9.03 -14.98
CA MET A 590 -22.80 -10.22 -14.21
C MET A 590 -23.81 -11.08 -14.97
N ALA A 591 -24.81 -10.48 -15.62
CA ALA A 591 -25.83 -11.19 -16.38
C ALA A 591 -25.23 -11.94 -17.58
N GLN A 592 -24.39 -11.26 -18.37
CA GLN A 592 -23.67 -11.85 -19.51
C GLN A 592 -22.81 -13.04 -19.09
N ALA A 593 -22.04 -12.90 -18.01
CA ALA A 593 -21.22 -13.97 -17.47
C ALA A 593 -22.02 -15.19 -16.95
N PHE A 594 -23.32 -15.00 -16.69
CA PHE A 594 -24.20 -16.01 -16.14
C PHE A 594 -25.24 -16.54 -17.16
N GLY A 595 -25.07 -16.22 -18.45
CA GLY A 595 -25.82 -16.83 -19.55
C GLY A 595 -26.86 -15.93 -20.22
N TYR A 596 -27.05 -14.71 -19.73
CA TYR A 596 -27.92 -13.69 -20.34
C TYR A 596 -27.12 -12.86 -21.36
N VAL A 597 -26.87 -13.44 -22.54
CA VAL A 597 -25.95 -12.87 -23.54
C VAL A 597 -26.44 -11.55 -24.14
N ASP A 598 -27.76 -11.32 -24.13
CA ASP A 598 -28.41 -10.11 -24.66
C ASP A 598 -28.59 -9.02 -23.59
N ALA A 599 -28.06 -9.21 -22.38
CA ALA A 599 -28.15 -8.22 -21.32
C ALA A 599 -27.30 -6.98 -21.66
N GLU A 600 -27.95 -5.83 -21.87
CA GLU A 600 -27.32 -4.55 -22.19
C GLU A 600 -27.61 -3.50 -21.11
N VAL A 601 -26.70 -2.55 -20.92
CA VAL A 601 -26.83 -1.49 -19.91
C VAL A 601 -28.05 -0.60 -20.16
N ASP A 602 -28.40 -0.36 -21.43
CA ASP A 602 -29.55 0.47 -21.82
C ASP A 602 -30.90 -0.18 -21.52
N LEU A 603 -30.91 -1.50 -21.31
CA LEU A 603 -32.10 -2.27 -20.91
C LEU A 603 -32.29 -2.30 -19.39
N LEU A 604 -31.32 -1.75 -18.63
CA LEU A 604 -31.27 -1.79 -17.16
C LEU A 604 -31.54 -0.44 -16.49
#